data_AF-A0A8S2RDY0-F1
#
_entry.id   AF-A0A8S2RDY0-F1
#
_cell.length_a   1.000
_cell.length_b   1.000
_cell.length_c   1.000
_cell.angle_alpha   90.00
_cell.angle_beta   90.00
_cell.angle_gamma   90.00
#
_symmetry.space_group_name_H-M   'P 1'
#
loop_
_entity.id
_entity.type
_entity.pdbx_description
1 polymer ?
#
loop_
_entity_poly.entity_id
_entity_poly.type
_entity_poly.pdbx_seq_one_letter_code
_entity_poly.pdbx_strand_id
1 'polypeptide(L)'
;MSHDEDQLIPNLYRYIMPWEAEFIDSQRVWAEYALKQQEANTQNKRLTLEDLEDSWDRGIPRINTLFQKDRHVLAYDKGWRVRTDFKQYQ
;
A
#
# COMPACT_ATOMS: atom_id res chain seq x y z
N MET A 1 25.91 2.77 26.47
CA MET A 1 25.78 1.84 25.32
C MET A 1 26.86 0.77 25.48
N SER A 2 26.67 -0.16 26.42
CA SER A 2 27.56 -1.31 26.60
C SER A 2 26.88 -2.51 25.94
N HIS A 3 27.33 -2.86 24.75
CA HIS A 3 26.80 -3.96 23.97
C HIS A 3 28.00 -4.76 23.49
N ASP A 4 27.91 -6.10 23.54
CA ASP A 4 28.99 -6.98 23.05
C ASP A 4 29.35 -6.58 21.61
N GLU A 5 30.65 -6.54 21.32
CA GLU A 5 31.23 -5.90 20.11
C GLU A 5 30.65 -6.41 18.79
N ASP A 6 30.03 -7.60 18.77
CA ASP A 6 29.46 -8.24 17.58
C ASP A 6 27.93 -8.15 17.47
N GLN A 7 27.25 -7.67 18.50
CA GLN A 7 25.80 -7.56 18.46
C GLN A 7 25.45 -6.09 18.12
N LEU A 8 24.62 -5.87 17.10
CA LEU A 8 24.17 -4.53 16.70
C LEU A 8 22.66 -4.43 16.91
N ILE A 9 22.20 -3.39 17.59
CA ILE A 9 20.77 -3.10 17.70
C ILE A 9 20.26 -2.71 16.30
N PRO A 10 19.26 -3.40 15.74
CA PRO A 10 18.73 -3.07 14.42
C PRO A 10 18.19 -1.63 14.38
N ASN A 11 18.50 -0.90 13.32
CA ASN A 11 17.98 0.46 13.11
C ASN A 11 16.71 0.43 12.24
N LEU A 12 15.81 1.40 12.45
CA LEU A 12 14.56 1.49 11.68
C LEU A 12 14.79 1.79 10.20
N TYR A 13 15.87 2.51 9.86
CA TYR A 13 16.13 2.92 8.48
C TYR A 13 16.29 1.74 7.52
N ARG A 14 16.77 0.58 8.00
CA ARG A 14 16.86 -0.65 7.21
C ARG A 14 15.50 -1.28 6.89
N TYR A 15 14.44 -0.93 7.61
CA TYR A 15 13.11 -1.53 7.47
C TYR A 15 12.08 -0.58 6.87
N ILE A 16 12.44 0.67 6.61
CA ILE A 16 11.58 1.65 5.96
C ILE A 16 12.05 1.80 4.52
N MET A 17 11.16 1.54 3.57
CA MET A 17 11.47 1.71 2.16
C MET A 17 11.66 3.20 1.83
N PRO A 18 12.70 3.59 1.08
CA PRO A 18 12.84 4.96 0.60
C PRO A 18 11.68 5.37 -0.31
N TRP A 19 11.31 6.64 -0.27
CA TRP A 19 10.23 7.18 -1.10
C TRP A 19 10.41 6.96 -2.60
N GLU A 20 11.64 7.10 -3.12
CA GLU A 20 11.93 6.86 -4.53
C GLU A 20 11.59 5.42 -4.95
N ALA A 21 11.99 4.44 -4.13
CA ALA A 21 11.68 3.03 -4.37
C ALA A 21 10.17 2.76 -4.29
N GLU A 22 9.48 3.35 -3.30
CA GLU A 22 8.02 3.27 -3.17
C GLU A 22 7.28 3.83 -4.40
N PHE A 23 7.74 4.96 -4.94
CA PHE A 23 7.11 5.59 -6.10
C PHE A 23 7.29 4.79 -7.38
N ILE A 24 8.52 4.32 -7.63
CA ILE A 24 8.83 3.48 -8.80
C ILE A 24 8.02 2.18 -8.72
N ASP A 25 8.02 1.55 -7.54
CA ASP A 25 7.30 0.30 -7.33
C ASP A 25 5.79 0.47 -7.44
N SER A 26 5.25 1.58 -6.95
CA SER A 26 3.83 1.89 -7.06
C SER A 26 3.34 1.95 -8.51
N GLN A 27 4.10 2.58 -9.39
CA GLN A 27 3.73 2.63 -10.82
C GLN A 27 3.67 1.23 -11.41
N ARG A 28 4.66 0.39 -11.11
CA ARG A 28 4.73 -1.00 -11.57
C ARG A 28 3.54 -1.83 -11.05
N VAL A 29 3.29 -1.80 -9.75
CA VAL A 29 2.22 -2.58 -9.10
C VAL A 29 0.84 -2.19 -9.62
N TRP A 30 0.57 -0.89 -9.77
CA TRP A 30 -0.72 -0.43 -10.29
C TRP A 30 -0.90 -0.71 -11.79
N ALA A 31 0.17 -0.72 -12.57
CA ALA A 31 0.12 -1.16 -13.97
C ALA A 31 -0.18 -2.66 -14.09
N GLU A 32 0.50 -3.49 -13.28
CA GLU A 32 0.23 -4.95 -13.21
C GLU A 32 -1.20 -5.24 -12.77
N TYR A 33 -1.70 -4.51 -11.77
CA TYR A 33 -3.10 -4.60 -11.34
C TYR A 33 -4.07 -4.32 -12.48
N ALA A 34 -3.85 -3.26 -13.26
CA ALA A 34 -4.73 -2.89 -14.37
C ALA A 34 -4.79 -3.99 -15.44
N LEU A 35 -3.64 -4.61 -15.74
CA LEU A 35 -3.56 -5.74 -16.67
C LEU A 35 -4.32 -6.96 -16.12
N LYS A 36 -4.05 -7.37 -14.88
CA LYS A 36 -4.76 -8.50 -14.23
C LYS A 36 -6.26 -8.26 -14.15
N GLN A 37 -6.69 -7.03 -13.87
CA GLN A 37 -8.10 -6.66 -13.86
C GLN A 37 -8.73 -6.82 -15.26
N GLN A 38 -8.03 -6.38 -16.31
CA GLN A 38 -8.49 -6.54 -17.69
C GLN A 38 -8.60 -8.03 -18.07
N GLU A 39 -7.59 -8.84 -17.74
CA GLU A 39 -7.59 -10.29 -17.98
C GLU A 39 -8.71 -11.03 -17.24
N ALA A 40 -8.98 -10.66 -15.99
CA ALA A 40 -10.10 -11.23 -15.24
C ALA A 40 -11.44 -10.88 -15.92
N ASN A 41 -11.60 -9.63 -16.36
CA ASN A 41 -12.81 -9.17 -17.04
C ASN A 41 -13.01 -9.87 -18.40
N THR A 42 -11.96 -10.07 -19.20
CA THR A 42 -12.07 -10.80 -20.48
C THR A 42 -12.45 -12.27 -20.29
N GLN A 43 -12.05 -12.86 -19.17
CA GLN A 43 -12.46 -14.21 -18.76
C GLN A 43 -13.82 -14.24 -18.05
N ASN A 44 -14.52 -13.11 -17.90
CA ASN A 44 -15.75 -12.96 -17.10
C ASN A 44 -15.60 -13.46 -15.64
N LYS A 45 -14.41 -13.28 -15.07
CA LYS A 45 -14.09 -13.59 -13.67
C LYS A 45 -13.90 -12.32 -12.86
N ARG A 46 -14.07 -12.43 -11.56
CA ARG A 46 -13.69 -11.36 -10.62
C ARG A 46 -12.23 -11.57 -10.22
N LEU A 47 -11.47 -10.49 -10.15
CA LEU A 47 -10.14 -10.50 -9.55
C LEU A 47 -10.26 -10.82 -8.06
N THR A 48 -9.42 -11.73 -7.59
CA THR A 48 -9.42 -12.24 -6.21
C THR A 48 -8.21 -11.72 -5.43
N LEU A 49 -8.14 -12.05 -4.14
CA LEU A 49 -7.04 -11.65 -3.26
C LEU A 49 -5.74 -12.37 -3.65
N GLU A 50 -5.89 -13.65 -4.00
CA GLU A 50 -4.84 -14.58 -4.39
C GLU A 50 -4.10 -14.08 -5.65
N ASP A 51 -4.80 -13.41 -6.56
CA ASP A 51 -4.21 -12.82 -7.76
C ASP A 51 -3.21 -11.68 -7.46
N LEU A 52 -3.22 -11.14 -6.24
CA LEU A 52 -2.45 -9.95 -5.82
C LEU A 52 -1.59 -10.20 -4.56
N GLU A 53 -1.40 -11.46 -4.15
CA GLU A 53 -0.64 -11.80 -2.94
C GLU A 53 0.81 -11.28 -2.99
N ASP A 54 1.47 -11.39 -4.15
CA ASP A 54 2.85 -10.92 -4.36
C ASP A 54 3.03 -9.40 -4.21
N SER A 55 1.95 -8.62 -4.32
CA SER A 55 1.98 -7.16 -4.26
C SER A 55 1.17 -6.59 -3.09
N TRP A 56 0.68 -7.43 -2.19
CA TRP A 56 -0.32 -7.09 -1.16
C TRP A 56 -0.04 -5.79 -0.40
N ASP A 57 1.19 -5.61 0.10
CA ASP A 57 1.60 -4.45 0.90
C ASP A 57 2.34 -3.37 0.08
N ARG A 58 2.21 -3.39 -1.25
CA ARG A 58 2.91 -2.50 -2.18
C ARG A 58 1.97 -1.47 -2.82
N GLY A 59 2.57 -0.41 -3.33
CA GLY A 59 1.89 0.66 -4.06
C GLY A 59 1.35 1.80 -3.21
N ILE A 60 1.12 2.94 -3.84
CA ILE A 60 0.56 4.16 -3.25
C ILE A 60 -0.59 4.65 -4.13
N PRO A 61 -1.86 4.55 -3.68
CA PRO A 61 -2.32 3.87 -2.47
C PRO A 61 -1.97 2.38 -2.44
N ARG A 62 -1.92 1.78 -1.25
CA ARG A 62 -1.61 0.34 -1.08
C ARG A 62 -2.65 -0.53 -1.78
N ILE A 63 -2.22 -1.55 -2.51
CA ILE A 63 -3.13 -2.34 -3.35
C ILE A 63 -4.18 -3.12 -2.52
N ASN A 64 -3.81 -3.58 -1.32
CA ASN A 64 -4.72 -4.26 -0.40
C ASN A 64 -5.95 -3.43 -0.01
N THR A 65 -5.90 -2.10 -0.12
CA THR A 65 -7.06 -1.21 0.16
C THR A 65 -8.26 -1.48 -0.76
N LEU A 66 -8.04 -2.12 -1.91
CA LEU A 66 -9.11 -2.56 -2.81
C LEU A 66 -10.04 -3.61 -2.16
N PHE A 67 -9.57 -4.33 -1.16
CA PHE A 67 -10.27 -5.41 -0.48
C PHE A 67 -10.66 -5.06 0.97
N GLN A 68 -10.55 -3.80 1.36
CA GLN A 68 -10.97 -3.35 2.68
C GLN A 68 -12.50 -3.49 2.83
N LYS A 69 -12.93 -3.97 4.00
CA LYS A 69 -14.35 -4.17 4.35
C LYS A 69 -15.22 -2.92 4.10
N ASP A 70 -14.73 -1.76 4.50
CA ASP A 70 -15.48 -0.49 4.45
C ASP A 70 -15.15 0.36 3.21
N ARG A 71 -14.54 -0.21 2.17
CA ARG A 71 -14.15 0.50 0.92
C ARG A 71 -15.29 1.33 0.33
N HIS A 72 -16.50 0.79 0.34
CA HIS A 72 -17.68 1.48 -0.21
C HIS A 72 -18.10 2.70 0.62
N VAL A 73 -17.89 2.67 1.94
CA VAL A 73 -18.16 3.81 2.83
C VAL A 73 -17.07 4.87 2.65
N LEU A 74 -15.80 4.47 2.59
CA LEU A 74 -14.66 5.36 2.39
C LEU A 74 -14.70 6.13 1.07
N ALA A 75 -15.43 5.63 0.06
CA ALA A 75 -15.65 6.36 -1.18
C ALA A 75 -16.33 7.72 -0.96
N TYR A 76 -17.10 7.89 0.12
CA TYR A 76 -17.78 9.12 0.48
C TYR A 76 -16.94 10.04 1.39
N ASP A 77 -15.84 9.56 1.97
CA ASP A 77 -15.01 10.36 2.86
C ASP A 77 -14.08 11.30 2.08
N LYS A 78 -14.61 12.45 1.69
CA LYS A 78 -13.86 13.50 0.97
C LYS A 78 -13.21 14.50 1.93
N GLY A 79 -12.08 15.06 1.52
CA GLY A 79 -11.35 16.06 2.29
C GLY A 79 -10.66 15.52 3.56
N TRP A 80 -10.54 14.20 3.70
CA TRP A 80 -9.97 13.57 4.90
C TRP A 80 -8.54 14.03 5.21
N ARG A 81 -7.70 14.29 4.18
CA ARG A 81 -6.32 14.78 4.37
C ARG A 81 -6.29 16.12 5.13
N VAL A 82 -6.98 17.13 4.59
CA VAL A 82 -7.08 18.46 5.22
C VAL A 82 -7.79 18.38 6.58
N ARG A 83 -8.82 17.52 6.69
CA ARG A 83 -9.50 17.28 7.97
C ARG A 83 -8.54 16.76 9.04
N THR A 84 -7.66 15.83 8.68
CA THR A 84 -6.61 15.31 9.58
C THR A 84 -5.59 16.37 9.92
N ASP A 85 -5.12 17.15 8.94
CA ASP A 85 -4.17 18.25 9.20
C ASP A 85 -4.76 19.28 10.17
N PHE A 86 -6.05 19.57 10.07
CA PHE A 86 -6.73 20.54 10.93
C PHE A 86 -7.07 20.01 12.33
N LYS A 87 -6.87 18.70 12.61
CA LYS A 87 -7.05 18.13 13.95
C LYS A 87 -6.11 18.71 15.01
N GLN A 88 -4.98 19.28 14.61
CA GLN A 88 -4.06 19.95 15.52
C GLN A 88 -4.65 21.19 16.21
N TYR A 89 -5.75 21.73 15.68
CA TYR A 89 -6.43 22.94 16.20
C TYR A 89 -7.73 22.63 16.95
N GLN A 90 -8.05 21.34 17.19
CA GLN A 90 -9.23 20.89 17.93
C GLN A 90 -8.82 20.27 19.26
#